data_AF-A0A7Y2GWN9-F1
#
_entry.id   AF-A0A7Y2GWN9-F1
#
_cell.length_a   1.000
_cell.length_b   1.000
_cell.length_c   1.000
_cell.angle_alpha   90.00
_cell.angle_beta   90.00
_cell.angle_gamma   90.00
#
_symmetry.space_group_name_H-M   'P 1'
#
loop_
_entity.id
_entity.type
_entity.pdbx_description
1 polymer ?
#
loop_
_entity_poly.entity_id
_entity_poly.type
_entity_poly.pdbx_seq_one_letter_code
_entity_poly.pdbx_strand_id
1 'polypeptide(L)'
;MPTTHKAEPGDSLCNIAHVNGLPDCTALRAEAANAFIINRADDPAQVNPGDIVTIPDFLEKQEDGSTEKKHVFVKRGTMATIRFTHGSPTLPYAQDPTETVLNVSNYVTNRGNDPDGSDPFPAFDFRRFHSHGDKDQDTFKVEVLDINASGLLDVEIEALRPIYNAAGVVTGHRSFTDTDAAKRKLASKAEKQGSTQRFRTGYLRLVTDADDKAAADKQTILVADEGNGAGAAKQVEILDQLIKASYEIPTCPQNPKCKAIVKLPVGTDRRRLRIALSVVRSTPGGALPVSLADAERRVHTWLRRVYAQAAIAPKLMIAVRAIDPPENLVSVSDDTGTPAVGDGTLGFTINATGHPSQTIGPITPTAGDTPATTAAALAALVSAPYSATVALNPARTDAISDDLQSADILIIEAGGARVTIDPPVSNDSGQSVTVGRVNPLSLPRAPFIPSGLIGSIQQRALFRNFDTGDDRIDLYVIQMTSPALRGTATFSGHRFAPTRAAVSQIKYSALLVGNTMDSTDNNPVVLAHEIGHILGEVLHAPAAAPPDEVSFMEQGGTDFSNSVNCCKRIRDGAVAYGGAAGGDFNMINRMRLEGAPLLEPW
;
A
#
# COMPACT_ATOMS: atom_id res chain seq x y z
N MET A 1 -12.66 -40.59 -32.38
CA MET A 1 -13.06 -39.18 -32.49
C MET A 1 -12.12 -38.40 -31.60
N PRO A 2 -11.43 -37.38 -32.15
CA PRO A 2 -10.51 -36.55 -31.40
C PRO A 2 -11.18 -36.01 -30.14
N THR A 3 -10.49 -36.12 -29.02
CA THR A 3 -10.95 -35.54 -27.75
C THR A 3 -10.24 -34.22 -27.51
N THR A 4 -10.74 -33.40 -26.61
CA THR A 4 -10.12 -32.11 -26.28
C THR A 4 -9.72 -32.07 -24.81
N HIS A 5 -8.60 -31.41 -24.52
CA HIS A 5 -8.11 -31.12 -23.18
C HIS A 5 -8.09 -29.60 -22.99
N LYS A 6 -8.79 -29.10 -21.97
CA LYS A 6 -8.68 -27.69 -21.58
C LYS A 6 -7.50 -27.55 -20.63
N ALA A 7 -6.48 -26.81 -21.04
CA ALA A 7 -5.25 -26.67 -20.28
C ALA A 7 -5.46 -25.96 -18.94
N GLU A 8 -4.76 -26.46 -17.92
CA GLU A 8 -4.71 -25.91 -16.57
C GLU A 8 -3.36 -25.21 -16.29
N PRO A 9 -3.24 -24.38 -15.23
CA PRO A 9 -1.95 -23.85 -14.80
C PRO A 9 -0.91 -24.95 -14.57
N GLY A 10 0.29 -24.77 -15.14
CA GLY A 10 1.37 -25.75 -15.06
C GLY A 10 1.38 -26.80 -16.18
N ASP A 11 0.38 -26.82 -17.07
CA ASP A 11 0.34 -27.74 -18.22
C ASP A 11 1.39 -27.41 -19.29
N SER A 12 1.70 -28.42 -20.10
CA SER A 12 2.56 -28.41 -21.27
C SER A 12 2.02 -29.42 -22.31
N LEU A 13 2.51 -29.38 -23.55
CA LEU A 13 2.11 -30.44 -24.50
C LEU A 13 2.64 -31.82 -24.08
N CYS A 14 3.74 -31.90 -23.33
CA CYS A 14 4.31 -33.18 -22.88
C CYS A 14 3.45 -33.86 -21.82
N ASN A 15 3.03 -33.15 -20.78
CA ASN A 15 2.19 -33.76 -19.75
C ASN A 15 0.78 -34.05 -20.28
N ILE A 16 0.20 -33.18 -21.12
CA ILE A 16 -1.09 -33.43 -21.79
C ILE A 16 -1.02 -34.70 -22.63
N ALA A 17 0.06 -34.90 -23.39
CA ALA A 17 0.29 -36.14 -24.12
C ALA A 17 0.35 -37.35 -23.17
N HIS A 18 1.14 -37.26 -22.10
CA HIS A 18 1.29 -38.34 -21.14
C HIS A 18 -0.02 -38.75 -20.46
N VAL A 19 -0.83 -37.79 -19.99
CA VAL A 19 -2.11 -38.10 -19.33
C VAL A 19 -3.11 -38.72 -20.31
N ASN A 20 -3.02 -38.37 -21.59
CA ASN A 20 -3.79 -38.95 -22.68
C ASN A 20 -3.12 -40.16 -23.34
N GLY A 21 -2.17 -40.82 -22.69
CA GLY A 21 -1.61 -42.11 -23.15
C GLY A 21 -0.71 -42.04 -24.37
N LEU A 22 -0.33 -40.84 -24.83
CA LEU A 22 0.62 -40.64 -25.92
C LEU A 22 2.07 -40.75 -25.38
N PRO A 23 3.00 -41.30 -26.18
CA PRO A 23 4.39 -41.50 -25.75
C PRO A 23 5.16 -40.19 -25.58
N ASP A 24 4.81 -39.14 -26.33
CA ASP A 24 5.39 -37.81 -26.24
C ASP A 24 4.46 -36.77 -26.91
N CYS A 25 4.89 -35.50 -26.96
CA CYS A 25 4.10 -34.42 -27.54
C CYS A 25 4.09 -34.38 -29.08
N THR A 26 4.78 -35.27 -29.80
CA THR A 26 4.93 -35.22 -31.27
C THR A 26 3.58 -35.23 -31.97
N ALA A 27 2.68 -36.14 -31.57
CA ALA A 27 1.35 -36.25 -32.16
C ALA A 27 0.51 -34.98 -31.91
N LEU A 28 0.61 -34.38 -30.72
CA LEU A 28 -0.08 -33.12 -30.41
C LEU A 28 0.44 -31.94 -31.24
N ARG A 29 1.74 -31.91 -31.56
CA ARG A 29 2.34 -30.86 -32.39
C ARG A 29 2.00 -30.99 -33.87
N ALA A 30 1.83 -32.23 -34.35
CA ALA A 30 1.45 -32.50 -35.73
C ALA A 30 -0.03 -32.17 -36.01
N GLU A 31 -0.86 -32.11 -34.97
CA GLU A 31 -2.27 -31.77 -35.09
C GLU A 31 -2.46 -30.29 -35.48
N ALA A 32 -3.10 -30.05 -36.63
CA ALA A 32 -3.26 -28.71 -37.20
C ALA A 32 -4.06 -27.78 -36.28
N ALA A 33 -5.03 -28.32 -35.54
CA ALA A 33 -5.82 -27.56 -34.57
C ALA A 33 -4.97 -26.99 -33.41
N ASN A 34 -3.78 -27.56 -33.14
CA ASN A 34 -2.88 -27.10 -32.09
C ASN A 34 -1.80 -26.12 -32.59
N ALA A 35 -1.79 -25.77 -33.88
CA ALA A 35 -0.73 -24.94 -34.48
C ALA A 35 -0.56 -23.57 -33.80
N PHE A 36 -1.64 -23.01 -33.22
CA PHE A 36 -1.60 -21.73 -32.50
C PHE A 36 -0.71 -21.76 -31.24
N ILE A 37 -0.55 -22.92 -30.61
CA ILE A 37 0.34 -23.12 -29.45
C ILE A 37 1.80 -23.11 -29.91
N ILE A 38 2.07 -23.81 -31.02
CA ILE A 38 3.43 -23.94 -31.56
C ILE A 38 3.94 -22.60 -32.11
N ASN A 39 3.06 -21.87 -32.79
CA ASN A 39 3.40 -20.62 -33.49
C ASN A 39 3.21 -19.36 -32.64
N ARG A 40 3.01 -19.50 -31.32
CA ARG A 40 2.84 -18.35 -30.43
C ARG A 40 4.08 -17.46 -30.48
N ALA A 41 3.89 -16.16 -30.69
CA ALA A 41 4.98 -15.22 -30.94
C ALA A 41 5.92 -15.04 -29.74
N ASP A 42 5.36 -14.83 -28.55
CA ASP A 42 6.16 -14.52 -27.36
C ASP A 42 6.80 -15.77 -26.72
N ASP A 43 6.08 -16.90 -26.77
CA ASP A 43 6.51 -18.16 -26.15
C ASP A 43 6.06 -19.37 -27.01
N PRO A 44 6.82 -19.72 -28.07
CA PRO A 44 6.51 -20.85 -28.93
C PRO A 44 6.39 -22.17 -28.16
N ALA A 45 5.39 -22.98 -28.51
CA ALA A 45 5.08 -24.28 -27.90
C ALA A 45 4.73 -24.26 -26.39
N GLN A 46 4.46 -23.08 -25.83
CA GLN A 46 3.96 -22.94 -24.46
C GLN A 46 2.44 -23.14 -24.43
N VAL A 47 1.95 -23.89 -23.45
CA VAL A 47 0.51 -23.99 -23.17
C VAL A 47 0.14 -22.94 -22.12
N ASN A 48 -0.93 -22.17 -22.36
CA ASN A 48 -1.50 -21.24 -21.39
C ASN A 48 -2.78 -21.84 -20.78
N PRO A 49 -3.11 -21.50 -19.53
CA PRO A 49 -4.39 -21.89 -18.94
C PRO A 49 -5.57 -21.47 -19.81
N GLY A 50 -6.51 -22.40 -20.05
CA GLY A 50 -7.69 -22.20 -20.88
C GLY A 50 -7.50 -22.52 -22.37
N ASP A 51 -6.28 -22.73 -22.85
CA ASP A 51 -6.04 -23.24 -24.21
C ASP A 51 -6.78 -24.58 -24.39
N ILE A 52 -7.40 -24.77 -25.57
CA ILE A 52 -8.02 -26.04 -25.94
C ILE A 52 -7.06 -26.83 -26.81
N VAL A 53 -6.55 -27.94 -26.29
CA VAL A 53 -5.62 -28.84 -26.99
C VAL A 53 -6.41 -30.01 -27.56
N THR A 54 -6.29 -30.22 -28.87
CA THR A 54 -6.88 -31.37 -29.55
C THR A 54 -5.98 -32.59 -29.39
N ILE A 55 -6.56 -33.69 -28.92
CA ILE A 55 -5.90 -34.98 -28.74
C ILE A 55 -6.27 -35.85 -29.94
N PRO A 56 -5.29 -36.25 -30.78
CA PRO A 56 -5.55 -37.09 -31.95
C PRO A 56 -5.98 -38.50 -31.52
N ASP A 57 -6.67 -39.20 -32.41
CA ASP A 57 -7.08 -40.58 -32.19
C ASP A 57 -5.85 -41.50 -32.04
N PHE A 58 -5.95 -42.50 -31.16
CA PHE A 58 -4.90 -43.50 -31.02
C PHE A 58 -4.75 -44.32 -32.30
N LEU A 59 -3.51 -44.49 -32.76
CA LEU A 59 -3.18 -45.40 -33.85
C LEU A 59 -2.92 -46.79 -33.26
N GLU A 60 -3.61 -47.80 -33.79
CA GLU A 60 -3.36 -49.18 -33.43
C GLU A 60 -1.94 -49.57 -33.85
N LYS A 61 -1.17 -50.11 -32.89
CA LYS A 61 0.17 -50.65 -33.15
C LYS A 61 0.16 -52.14 -32.87
N GLN A 62 0.51 -52.93 -33.87
CA GLN A 62 0.83 -54.35 -33.69
C GLN A 62 2.33 -54.51 -33.40
N GLU A 63 2.64 -55.32 -32.40
CA GLU A 63 4.01 -55.65 -31.98
C GLU A 63 4.14 -57.17 -31.96
N ASP A 64 5.18 -57.70 -32.60
CA ASP A 64 5.45 -59.13 -32.59
C ASP A 64 5.94 -59.58 -31.22
N GLY A 65 5.35 -60.65 -30.68
CA GLY A 65 5.65 -61.17 -29.35
C GLY A 65 5.51 -62.68 -29.24
N SER A 66 6.43 -63.32 -28.50
CA SER A 66 6.33 -64.76 -28.19
C SER A 66 5.15 -65.02 -27.26
N THR A 67 4.20 -65.85 -27.69
CA THR A 67 2.98 -66.22 -26.95
C THR A 67 3.24 -66.89 -25.60
N GLU A 68 4.45 -67.42 -25.39
CA GLU A 68 4.86 -68.17 -24.20
C GLU A 68 5.54 -67.28 -23.13
N LYS A 69 5.71 -65.97 -23.38
CA LYS A 69 6.43 -65.07 -22.47
C LYS A 69 5.51 -64.03 -21.84
N LYS A 70 5.85 -63.64 -20.61
CA LYS A 70 5.23 -62.48 -19.96
C LYS A 70 5.66 -61.20 -20.68
N HIS A 71 4.70 -60.52 -21.30
CA HIS A 71 4.90 -59.19 -21.86
C HIS A 71 4.73 -58.12 -20.78
N VAL A 72 5.67 -57.19 -20.68
CA VAL A 72 5.60 -56.04 -19.77
C VAL A 72 5.43 -54.79 -20.62
N PHE A 73 4.24 -54.19 -20.55
CA PHE A 73 3.96 -52.91 -21.17
C PHE A 73 4.31 -51.79 -20.20
N VAL A 74 5.21 -50.89 -20.60
CA VAL A 74 5.61 -49.73 -19.80
C VAL A 74 5.00 -48.50 -20.44
N LYS A 75 4.24 -47.71 -19.66
CA LYS A 75 3.78 -46.40 -20.10
C LYS A 75 4.99 -45.50 -20.31
N ARG A 76 5.28 -45.17 -21.57
CA ARG A 76 6.33 -44.22 -21.93
C ARG A 76 5.80 -42.80 -21.83
N GLY A 77 6.72 -41.85 -21.68
CA GLY A 77 6.44 -40.42 -21.82
C GLY A 77 6.86 -39.59 -20.63
N THR A 78 6.61 -38.29 -20.75
CA THR A 78 7.08 -37.29 -19.81
C THR A 78 5.90 -36.59 -19.15
N MET A 79 5.75 -36.80 -17.84
CA MET A 79 4.86 -36.00 -17.02
C MET A 79 5.70 -34.97 -16.27
N ALA A 80 5.55 -33.71 -16.66
CA ALA A 80 6.17 -32.57 -16.01
C ALA A 80 5.16 -31.44 -15.78
N THR A 81 4.96 -31.01 -14.54
CA THR A 81 4.09 -29.89 -14.15
C THR A 81 4.79 -28.98 -13.15
N ILE A 82 4.38 -27.71 -13.08
CA ILE A 82 4.93 -26.73 -12.15
C ILE A 82 3.81 -26.03 -11.36
N ARG A 83 4.07 -25.71 -10.09
CA ARG A 83 3.18 -24.89 -9.26
C ARG A 83 3.94 -24.06 -8.22
N PHE A 84 3.28 -23.05 -7.68
CA PHE A 84 3.72 -22.40 -6.45
C PHE A 84 3.08 -23.11 -5.24
N THR A 85 3.84 -23.20 -4.15
CA THR A 85 3.38 -23.76 -2.87
C THR A 85 4.18 -23.10 -1.75
N HIS A 86 3.57 -22.81 -0.60
CA HIS A 86 4.32 -22.45 0.60
C HIS A 86 5.06 -23.68 1.17
N GLY A 87 4.40 -24.83 1.17
CA GLY A 87 4.80 -26.05 1.84
C GLY A 87 4.00 -26.28 3.13
N SER A 88 4.06 -27.49 3.68
CA SER A 88 3.46 -27.79 4.98
C SER A 88 4.43 -28.53 5.89
N PRO A 89 4.44 -28.24 7.20
CA PRO A 89 5.17 -29.04 8.18
C PRO A 89 4.59 -30.46 8.34
N THR A 90 3.30 -30.65 8.04
CA THR A 90 2.55 -31.85 8.44
C THR A 90 1.95 -32.62 7.27
N LEU A 91 1.73 -31.98 6.12
CA LEU A 91 1.14 -32.64 4.97
C LEU A 91 2.22 -33.33 4.11
N PRO A 92 1.92 -34.48 3.49
CA PRO A 92 2.76 -35.02 2.43
C PRO A 92 2.89 -34.03 1.28
N TYR A 93 4.06 -33.96 0.63
CA TYR A 93 4.33 -32.99 -0.45
C TYR A 93 3.29 -32.96 -1.58
N ALA A 94 2.68 -34.10 -1.91
CA ALA A 94 1.65 -34.19 -2.94
C ALA A 94 0.30 -33.58 -2.54
N GLN A 95 0.07 -33.39 -1.24
CA GLN A 95 -1.14 -32.82 -0.65
C GLN A 95 -0.95 -31.36 -0.22
N ASP A 96 0.28 -30.82 -0.31
CA ASP A 96 0.51 -29.42 0.00
C ASP A 96 -0.36 -28.52 -0.88
N PRO A 97 -0.96 -27.45 -0.30
CA PRO A 97 -1.74 -26.48 -1.04
C PRO A 97 -0.95 -25.86 -2.18
N THR A 98 -1.66 -25.60 -3.26
CA THR A 98 -1.17 -24.79 -4.39
C THR A 98 -1.53 -23.35 -4.09
N GLU A 99 -0.56 -22.45 -4.18
CA GLU A 99 -0.84 -21.01 -4.02
C GLU A 99 -1.69 -20.49 -5.18
N THR A 100 -2.57 -19.54 -4.88
CA THR A 100 -3.38 -18.82 -5.88
C THR A 100 -2.97 -17.36 -6.02
N VAL A 101 -2.08 -16.88 -5.16
CA VAL A 101 -1.60 -15.51 -5.04
C VAL A 101 -0.29 -15.52 -4.28
N LEU A 102 0.58 -14.53 -4.52
CA LEU A 102 1.83 -14.34 -3.76
C LEU A 102 1.82 -12.95 -3.13
N ASN A 103 2.18 -12.84 -1.86
CA ASN A 103 2.21 -11.56 -1.15
C ASN A 103 3.61 -10.92 -1.18
N VAL A 104 3.66 -9.62 -0.93
CA VAL A 104 4.92 -8.90 -0.70
C VAL A 104 5.34 -9.12 0.74
N SER A 105 6.58 -9.57 0.94
CA SER A 105 7.12 -9.90 2.27
C SER A 105 7.04 -8.72 3.24
N ASN A 106 6.41 -8.95 4.38
CA ASN A 106 6.42 -8.04 5.52
C ASN A 106 7.61 -8.26 6.49
N TYR A 107 8.46 -9.27 6.24
CA TYR A 107 9.66 -9.52 7.03
C TYR A 107 10.88 -8.73 6.55
N VAL A 108 11.84 -8.53 7.45
CA VAL A 108 13.20 -8.14 7.07
C VAL A 108 13.79 -9.20 6.16
N THR A 109 14.32 -8.77 5.02
CA THR A 109 14.59 -9.65 3.88
C THR A 109 15.52 -10.83 4.16
N ASN A 110 16.51 -10.67 5.05
CA ASN A 110 17.46 -11.71 5.43
C ASN A 110 17.15 -12.38 6.78
N ARG A 111 15.95 -12.15 7.31
CA ARG A 111 15.47 -12.71 8.57
C ARG A 111 14.21 -13.54 8.41
N GLY A 112 13.91 -14.45 9.32
CA GLY A 112 12.64 -15.18 9.39
C GLY A 112 12.33 -15.58 10.83
N ASN A 113 11.37 -16.49 11.00
CA ASN A 113 10.80 -16.89 12.29
C ASN A 113 9.83 -15.85 12.90
N ASP A 114 8.86 -16.37 13.66
CA ASP A 114 7.71 -15.66 14.24
C ASP A 114 8.05 -15.21 15.67
N PRO A 115 7.66 -13.99 16.11
CA PRO A 115 6.80 -13.02 15.43
C PRO A 115 7.50 -11.86 14.72
N ASP A 116 8.83 -11.83 14.70
CA ASP A 116 9.59 -10.60 14.38
C ASP A 116 10.72 -10.72 13.36
N GLY A 117 11.00 -11.91 12.82
CA GLY A 117 12.22 -12.06 12.03
C GLY A 117 13.48 -12.01 12.91
N SER A 118 13.43 -12.57 14.12
CA SER A 118 14.58 -12.57 15.04
C SER A 118 15.77 -13.37 14.50
N ASP A 119 15.47 -14.41 13.72
CA ASP A 119 16.46 -15.40 13.29
C ASP A 119 16.90 -15.21 11.82
N PRO A 120 18.09 -15.70 11.45
CA PRO A 120 18.50 -15.73 10.05
C PRO A 120 17.49 -16.47 9.17
N PHE A 121 17.19 -15.91 8.00
CA PHE A 121 16.39 -16.58 6.99
C PHE A 121 17.12 -17.84 6.47
N PRO A 122 16.41 -18.90 6.07
CA PRO A 122 17.05 -20.12 5.57
C PRO A 122 17.94 -19.82 4.37
N ALA A 123 19.12 -20.45 4.34
CA ALA A 123 20.06 -20.28 3.24
C ALA A 123 19.45 -20.69 1.90
N PHE A 124 19.84 -20.02 0.81
CA PHE A 124 19.28 -20.22 -0.54
C PHE A 124 19.46 -21.65 -1.07
N ASP A 125 20.46 -22.38 -0.58
CA ASP A 125 20.73 -23.77 -0.95
C ASP A 125 20.02 -24.79 -0.06
N PHE A 126 19.32 -24.34 0.99
CA PHE A 126 18.44 -25.18 1.79
C PHE A 126 17.05 -25.29 1.17
N ARG A 127 16.77 -26.41 0.51
CA ARG A 127 15.57 -26.64 -0.33
C ARG A 127 14.52 -27.56 0.30
N ARG A 128 14.67 -27.84 1.59
CA ARG A 128 13.77 -28.71 2.36
C ARG A 128 12.86 -27.86 3.25
N PHE A 129 12.07 -28.52 4.09
CA PHE A 129 11.28 -27.82 5.11
C PHE A 129 12.20 -27.12 6.12
N HIS A 130 11.93 -25.85 6.42
CA HIS A 130 12.64 -25.07 7.41
C HIS A 130 11.63 -24.23 8.20
N SER A 131 11.58 -24.39 9.52
CA SER A 131 10.59 -23.73 10.38
C SER A 131 10.61 -22.21 10.25
N HIS A 132 11.80 -21.59 10.21
CA HIS A 132 11.89 -20.12 10.10
C HIS A 132 11.33 -19.57 8.78
N GLY A 133 11.46 -20.32 7.68
CA GLY A 133 10.89 -19.92 6.39
C GLY A 133 9.38 -20.14 6.38
N ASP A 134 8.92 -21.27 6.90
CA ASP A 134 7.50 -21.64 7.03
C ASP A 134 6.69 -20.65 7.88
N LYS A 135 7.32 -20.06 8.91
CA LYS A 135 6.68 -19.07 9.77
C LYS A 135 6.37 -17.74 9.08
N ASP A 136 7.08 -17.41 8.01
CA ASP A 136 6.78 -16.25 7.18
C ASP A 136 5.79 -16.66 6.07
N GLN A 137 4.52 -16.30 6.28
CA GLN A 137 3.41 -16.65 5.40
C GLN A 137 3.51 -16.04 3.99
N ASP A 138 4.33 -14.99 3.81
CA ASP A 138 4.54 -14.36 2.51
C ASP A 138 5.64 -15.06 1.68
N THR A 139 6.33 -16.05 2.27
CA THR A 139 7.28 -16.88 1.52
C THR A 139 6.58 -17.91 0.67
N PHE A 140 7.26 -18.33 -0.40
CA PHE A 140 6.78 -19.40 -1.27
C PHE A 140 7.94 -20.23 -1.81
N LYS A 141 7.59 -21.37 -2.39
CA LYS A 141 8.47 -22.27 -3.14
C LYS A 141 7.87 -22.51 -4.52
N VAL A 142 8.74 -22.85 -5.46
CA VAL A 142 8.31 -23.44 -6.73
C VAL A 142 8.50 -24.94 -6.65
N GLU A 143 7.42 -25.68 -6.92
CA GLU A 143 7.44 -27.14 -6.99
C GLU A 143 7.30 -27.60 -8.45
N VAL A 144 8.21 -28.48 -8.86
CA VAL A 144 8.17 -29.21 -10.12
C VAL A 144 7.90 -30.67 -9.84
N LEU A 145 6.90 -31.25 -10.48
CA LEU A 145 6.70 -32.70 -10.56
C LEU A 145 7.23 -33.13 -11.92
N ASP A 146 8.32 -33.92 -11.96
CA ASP A 146 8.84 -34.52 -13.20
C ASP A 146 9.26 -35.96 -12.94
N ILE A 147 8.57 -36.90 -13.58
CA ILE A 147 8.76 -38.35 -13.34
C ILE A 147 10.07 -38.90 -13.89
N ASN A 148 10.71 -38.20 -14.84
CA ASN A 148 11.92 -38.64 -15.51
C ASN A 148 13.14 -37.80 -15.10
N ALA A 149 12.96 -36.73 -14.34
CA ALA A 149 14.04 -35.87 -13.94
C ALA A 149 14.90 -36.46 -12.80
N SER A 150 16.14 -36.00 -12.73
CA SER A 150 17.10 -36.37 -11.70
C SER A 150 18.04 -35.19 -11.41
N GLY A 151 18.66 -35.20 -10.22
CA GLY A 151 19.55 -34.11 -9.80
C GLY A 151 18.81 -32.83 -9.42
N LEU A 152 19.46 -31.69 -9.64
CA LEU A 152 18.87 -30.36 -9.42
C LEU A 152 18.21 -29.87 -10.72
N LEU A 153 16.99 -29.34 -10.61
CA LEU A 153 16.26 -28.80 -11.75
C LEU A 153 16.41 -27.28 -11.81
N ASP A 154 16.57 -26.75 -13.02
CA ASP A 154 16.57 -25.32 -13.29
C ASP A 154 15.15 -24.78 -13.34
N VAL A 155 14.87 -23.77 -12.51
CA VAL A 155 13.59 -23.07 -12.47
C VAL A 155 13.84 -21.59 -12.64
N GLU A 156 13.13 -20.95 -13.56
CA GLU A 156 13.17 -19.49 -13.70
C GLU A 156 11.91 -18.89 -13.08
N ILE A 157 12.09 -17.83 -12.30
CA ILE A 157 11.02 -17.01 -11.74
C ILE A 157 11.18 -15.59 -12.28
N GLU A 158 10.09 -14.97 -12.71
CA GLU A 158 10.08 -13.63 -13.29
C GLU A 158 8.85 -12.85 -12.84
N ALA A 159 9.05 -11.61 -12.38
CA ALA A 159 7.96 -10.64 -12.26
C ALA A 159 7.63 -10.06 -13.65
N LEU A 160 6.35 -10.08 -14.02
CA LEU A 160 5.85 -9.60 -15.30
C LEU A 160 5.21 -8.22 -15.16
N ARG A 161 5.57 -7.34 -16.10
CA ARG A 161 5.07 -5.98 -16.22
C ARG A 161 3.63 -5.99 -16.76
N PRO A 162 2.68 -5.32 -16.08
CA PRO A 162 1.35 -5.11 -16.65
C PRO A 162 1.40 -4.24 -17.91
N ILE A 163 0.47 -4.51 -18.82
CA ILE A 163 0.15 -3.72 -20.00
C ILE A 163 -1.20 -3.06 -19.73
N TYR A 164 -1.25 -1.74 -19.81
CA TYR A 164 -2.46 -0.97 -19.58
C TYR A 164 -3.05 -0.48 -20.89
N ASN A 165 -4.38 -0.45 -21.00
CA ASN A 165 -5.05 0.31 -22.04
C ASN A 165 -5.11 1.82 -21.67
N ALA A 166 -5.71 2.63 -22.54
CA ALA A 166 -5.84 4.07 -22.32
C ALA A 166 -6.68 4.45 -21.08
N ALA A 167 -7.53 3.54 -20.59
CA ALA A 167 -8.32 3.72 -19.39
C ALA A 167 -7.58 3.28 -18.11
N GLY A 168 -6.32 2.83 -18.22
CA GLY A 168 -5.54 2.35 -17.08
C GLY A 168 -5.90 0.94 -16.62
N VAL A 169 -6.64 0.17 -17.43
CA VAL A 169 -7.01 -1.21 -17.12
C VAL A 169 -5.96 -2.17 -17.68
N VAL A 170 -5.58 -3.18 -16.89
CA VAL A 170 -4.64 -4.22 -17.30
C VAL A 170 -5.25 -5.11 -18.39
N THR A 171 -4.60 -5.19 -19.54
CA THR A 171 -5.01 -6.02 -20.69
C THR A 171 -4.09 -7.21 -20.94
N GLY A 172 -2.94 -7.28 -20.25
CA GLY A 172 -1.98 -8.36 -20.38
C GLY A 172 -0.70 -8.07 -19.61
N HIS A 173 0.28 -8.95 -19.78
CA HIS A 173 1.58 -8.84 -19.09
C HIS A 173 2.72 -9.21 -20.04
N ARG A 174 3.88 -8.58 -19.84
CA ARG A 174 5.11 -8.82 -20.60
C ARG A 174 6.33 -8.80 -19.68
N SER A 175 7.47 -9.28 -20.15
CA SER A 175 8.73 -9.09 -19.43
C SER A 175 9.08 -7.62 -19.28
N PHE A 176 9.71 -7.26 -18.16
CA PHE A 176 10.32 -5.94 -18.00
C PHE A 176 11.56 -5.81 -18.89
N THR A 177 11.78 -4.58 -19.37
CA THR A 177 12.95 -4.20 -20.19
C THR A 177 13.66 -2.97 -19.62
N ASP A 178 13.31 -2.58 -18.39
CA ASP A 178 13.94 -1.47 -17.66
C ASP A 178 15.34 -1.85 -17.15
N THR A 179 16.04 -0.89 -16.54
CA THR A 179 17.39 -1.11 -15.98
C THR A 179 17.41 -2.13 -14.85
N ASP A 180 16.26 -2.39 -14.22
CA ASP A 180 16.12 -3.36 -13.14
C ASP A 180 15.58 -4.72 -13.61
N ALA A 181 15.40 -4.95 -14.92
CA ALA A 181 14.80 -6.16 -15.46
C ALA A 181 15.50 -7.45 -14.99
N ALA A 182 16.82 -7.42 -14.79
CA ALA A 182 17.57 -8.55 -14.24
C ALA A 182 17.23 -8.85 -12.78
N LYS A 183 16.94 -7.82 -11.96
CA LYS A 183 16.52 -7.96 -10.56
C LYS A 183 15.10 -8.54 -10.41
N ARG A 184 14.31 -8.45 -11.47
CA ARG A 184 12.95 -9.00 -11.57
C ARG A 184 12.94 -10.46 -12.02
N LYS A 185 14.11 -11.05 -12.24
CA LYS A 185 14.30 -12.47 -12.61
C LYS A 185 15.14 -13.17 -11.55
N LEU A 186 14.82 -14.44 -11.32
CA LEU A 186 15.56 -15.32 -10.43
C LEU A 186 15.72 -16.69 -11.08
N ALA A 187 16.97 -17.07 -11.33
CA ALA A 187 17.32 -18.45 -11.65
C ALA A 187 17.54 -19.21 -10.34
N SER A 188 16.70 -20.23 -10.09
CA SER A 188 16.76 -21.05 -8.88
C SER A 188 16.97 -22.52 -9.23
N LYS A 189 17.32 -23.29 -8.21
CA LYS A 189 17.50 -24.75 -8.31
C LYS A 189 16.47 -25.44 -7.44
N ALA A 190 15.76 -26.41 -8.00
CA ALA A 190 14.85 -27.28 -7.27
C ALA A 190 15.49 -28.65 -6.96
N GLU A 191 15.39 -29.11 -5.72
CA GLU A 191 15.93 -30.41 -5.26
C GLU A 191 14.81 -31.41 -5.02
N LYS A 192 15.08 -32.69 -5.31
CA LYS A 192 14.17 -33.81 -5.10
C LYS A 192 13.77 -33.94 -3.63
N GLN A 193 12.48 -34.10 -3.38
CA GLN A 193 11.92 -34.18 -2.03
C GLN A 193 11.78 -35.65 -1.61
N GLY A 194 12.77 -36.14 -0.86
CA GLY A 194 12.81 -37.54 -0.41
C GLY A 194 12.81 -38.53 -1.59
N SER A 195 11.96 -39.55 -1.50
CA SER A 195 11.77 -40.56 -2.56
C SER A 195 10.70 -40.19 -3.61
N THR A 196 10.10 -39.00 -3.51
CA THR A 196 9.04 -38.55 -4.42
C THR A 196 9.60 -38.11 -5.78
N GLN A 197 8.75 -37.93 -6.79
CA GLN A 197 9.13 -37.28 -8.06
C GLN A 197 8.89 -35.76 -8.05
N ARG A 198 8.81 -35.16 -6.86
CA ARG A 198 8.62 -33.73 -6.68
C ARG A 198 9.94 -33.07 -6.30
N PHE A 199 10.17 -31.89 -6.84
CA PHE A 199 11.36 -31.08 -6.66
C PHE A 199 10.94 -29.70 -6.18
N ARG A 200 11.63 -29.13 -5.20
CA ARG A 200 11.30 -27.79 -4.68
C ARG A 200 12.52 -26.89 -4.59
N THR A 201 12.30 -25.61 -4.84
CA THR A 201 13.25 -24.56 -4.50
C THR A 201 13.36 -24.38 -2.97
N GLY A 202 14.31 -23.56 -2.53
CA GLY A 202 14.27 -22.97 -1.19
C GLY A 202 13.10 -22.00 -1.04
N TYR A 203 12.93 -21.45 0.17
CA TYR A 203 11.97 -20.37 0.40
C TYR A 203 12.41 -19.09 -0.33
N LEU A 204 11.45 -18.50 -1.05
CA LEU A 204 11.60 -17.31 -1.88
C LEU A 204 10.65 -16.21 -1.38
N ARG A 205 10.96 -14.95 -1.71
CA ARG A 205 10.19 -13.76 -1.31
C ARG A 205 10.00 -12.76 -2.45
N LEU A 206 8.91 -12.01 -2.39
CA LEU A 206 8.71 -10.79 -3.18
C LEU A 206 9.15 -9.57 -2.36
N VAL A 207 9.94 -8.68 -2.95
CA VAL A 207 10.44 -7.45 -2.31
C VAL A 207 10.24 -6.25 -3.22
N THR A 208 10.10 -5.05 -2.65
CA THR A 208 9.66 -3.85 -3.37
C THR A 208 10.74 -2.82 -3.66
N ASP A 209 11.96 -3.02 -3.14
CA ASP A 209 13.08 -2.12 -3.40
C ASP A 209 14.43 -2.86 -3.56
N ALA A 210 15.40 -2.12 -4.10
CA ALA A 210 16.67 -2.68 -4.52
C ALA A 210 17.59 -3.09 -3.35
N ASP A 211 17.49 -2.44 -2.19
CA ASP A 211 18.32 -2.77 -1.02
C ASP A 211 17.88 -4.10 -0.42
N ASP A 212 16.56 -4.34 -0.36
CA ASP A 212 16.02 -5.64 0.00
C ASP A 212 16.40 -6.71 -1.01
N LYS A 213 16.27 -6.42 -2.32
CA LYS A 213 16.71 -7.35 -3.37
C LYS A 213 18.18 -7.70 -3.26
N ALA A 214 19.05 -6.77 -2.86
CA ALA A 214 20.47 -7.01 -2.71
C ALA A 214 20.79 -7.85 -1.46
N ALA A 215 19.99 -7.74 -0.40
CA ALA A 215 20.20 -8.44 0.86
C ALA A 215 20.07 -9.96 0.76
N ALA A 216 19.24 -10.45 -0.17
CA ALA A 216 19.02 -11.88 -0.42
C ALA A 216 18.76 -12.15 -1.90
N ASP A 217 19.71 -11.75 -2.76
CA ASP A 217 19.54 -11.72 -4.21
C ASP A 217 19.18 -13.07 -4.86
N LYS A 218 19.61 -14.18 -4.27
CA LYS A 218 19.31 -15.55 -4.72
C LYS A 218 17.95 -16.09 -4.24
N GLN A 219 17.21 -15.35 -3.42
CA GLN A 219 15.94 -15.78 -2.84
C GLN A 219 14.82 -14.76 -3.04
N THR A 220 15.11 -13.61 -3.63
CA THR A 220 14.16 -12.50 -3.76
C THR A 220 13.93 -12.11 -5.21
N ILE A 221 12.68 -11.80 -5.52
CA ILE A 221 12.25 -11.22 -6.80
C ILE A 221 11.80 -9.78 -6.54
N LEU A 222 12.34 -8.84 -7.31
CA LEU A 222 11.93 -7.44 -7.23
C LEU A 222 10.57 -7.23 -7.91
N VAL A 223 9.58 -6.77 -7.14
CA VAL A 223 8.25 -6.32 -7.58
C VAL A 223 8.09 -4.84 -7.26
N ALA A 224 8.86 -4.01 -7.93
CA ALA A 224 8.84 -2.56 -7.75
C ALA A 224 8.08 -1.84 -8.86
N ASP A 225 7.78 -0.56 -8.66
CA ASP A 225 7.53 0.40 -9.73
C ASP A 225 8.71 0.44 -10.73
N GLU A 226 8.52 0.99 -11.93
CA GLU A 226 9.63 1.28 -12.85
C GLU A 226 10.38 2.51 -12.32
N GLY A 227 11.54 2.29 -11.67
CA GLY A 227 12.25 3.29 -10.89
C GLY A 227 12.57 4.62 -11.61
N ASN A 228 12.61 5.69 -10.80
CA ASN A 228 13.25 7.02 -10.92
C ASN A 228 13.26 7.79 -12.26
N GLY A 229 12.37 7.50 -13.20
CA GLY A 229 11.99 8.47 -14.22
C GLY A 229 10.80 9.31 -13.75
N ALA A 230 10.91 10.64 -13.73
CA ALA A 230 9.75 11.52 -13.65
C ALA A 230 8.77 11.16 -14.79
N GLY A 231 7.71 10.40 -14.46
CA GLY A 231 6.72 9.88 -15.41
C GLY A 231 6.65 8.36 -15.53
N ALA A 232 7.76 7.62 -15.43
CA ALA A 232 7.77 6.15 -15.60
C ALA A 232 7.23 5.41 -14.36
N ALA A 233 7.63 5.85 -13.16
CA ALA A 233 7.20 5.26 -11.88
C ALA A 233 5.67 5.33 -11.65
N LYS A 234 4.98 6.28 -12.29
CA LYS A 234 3.54 6.49 -12.13
C LYS A 234 2.71 5.37 -12.76
N GLN A 235 3.21 4.74 -13.82
CA GLN A 235 2.40 3.86 -14.67
C GLN A 235 2.37 2.41 -14.19
N VAL A 236 3.41 1.93 -13.50
CA VAL A 236 3.46 0.52 -13.09
C VAL A 236 3.12 0.37 -11.62
N GLU A 237 1.93 -0.17 -11.38
CA GLU A 237 1.48 -0.59 -10.06
C GLU A 237 2.07 -1.95 -9.66
N ILE A 238 2.48 -2.10 -8.39
CA ILE A 238 3.12 -3.32 -7.87
C ILE A 238 2.12 -4.47 -7.85
N LEU A 239 0.92 -4.20 -7.35
CA LEU A 239 -0.13 -5.21 -7.19
C LEU A 239 -0.80 -5.61 -8.51
N ASP A 240 -0.50 -4.95 -9.64
CA ASP A 240 -0.94 -5.35 -10.98
C ASP A 240 0.06 -6.29 -11.69
N GLN A 241 1.22 -6.57 -11.08
CA GLN A 241 2.20 -7.50 -11.63
C GLN A 241 1.76 -8.96 -11.46
N LEU A 242 2.31 -9.85 -12.29
CA LEU A 242 2.21 -11.30 -12.12
C LEU A 242 3.59 -11.89 -11.87
N ILE A 243 3.66 -12.97 -11.10
CA ILE A 243 4.87 -13.78 -10.95
C ILE A 243 4.73 -15.02 -11.80
N LYS A 244 5.63 -15.19 -12.76
CA LYS A 244 5.74 -16.36 -13.63
C LYS A 244 6.83 -17.27 -13.11
N ALA A 245 6.54 -18.56 -12.95
CA ALA A 245 7.56 -19.59 -12.83
C ALA A 245 7.54 -20.48 -14.08
N SER A 246 8.71 -20.88 -14.56
CA SER A 246 8.88 -21.74 -15.72
C SER A 246 9.89 -22.87 -15.47
N TYR A 247 9.63 -24.02 -16.09
CA TYR A 247 10.52 -25.16 -16.13
C TYR A 247 10.55 -25.71 -17.57
N GLU A 248 11.73 -25.71 -18.20
CA GLU A 248 11.94 -26.37 -19.48
C GLU A 248 12.11 -27.87 -19.26
N ILE A 249 11.32 -28.68 -19.97
CA ILE A 249 11.28 -30.13 -19.80
C ILE A 249 12.44 -30.75 -20.59
N PRO A 250 13.54 -31.20 -19.93
CA PRO A 250 14.77 -31.55 -20.65
C PRO A 250 14.59 -32.78 -21.54
N THR A 251 13.70 -33.69 -21.14
CA THR A 251 13.37 -34.95 -21.83
C THR A 251 12.38 -34.78 -22.99
N CYS A 252 11.88 -33.57 -23.25
CA CYS A 252 11.06 -33.28 -24.42
C CYS A 252 11.89 -33.50 -25.71
N PRO A 253 11.44 -34.37 -26.65
CA PRO A 253 12.20 -34.67 -27.87
C PRO A 253 12.08 -33.59 -28.95
N GLN A 254 11.20 -32.61 -28.76
CA GLN A 254 10.84 -31.60 -29.76
C GLN A 254 11.62 -30.30 -29.58
N ASN A 255 11.78 -29.52 -30.67
CA ASN A 255 12.38 -28.18 -30.67
C ASN A 255 11.39 -27.15 -31.24
N PRO A 256 11.10 -26.02 -30.55
CA PRO A 256 11.49 -25.69 -29.18
C PRO A 256 10.93 -26.69 -28.16
N LYS A 257 11.67 -26.94 -27.08
CA LYS A 257 11.24 -27.85 -26.01
C LYS A 257 10.00 -27.33 -25.30
N CYS A 258 9.17 -28.24 -24.81
CA CYS A 258 8.02 -27.88 -23.98
C CYS A 258 8.49 -27.23 -22.67
N LYS A 259 7.74 -26.21 -22.22
CA LYS A 259 7.90 -25.59 -20.91
C LYS A 259 6.61 -25.74 -20.12
N ALA A 260 6.73 -26.09 -18.84
CA ALA A 260 5.63 -26.02 -17.88
C ALA A 260 5.67 -24.63 -17.22
N ILE A 261 4.55 -23.91 -17.21
CA ILE A 261 4.48 -22.52 -16.72
C ILE A 261 3.27 -22.30 -15.81
N VAL A 262 3.48 -21.54 -14.74
CA VAL A 262 2.43 -21.05 -13.84
C VAL A 262 2.61 -19.55 -13.62
N LYS A 263 1.51 -18.81 -13.52
CA LYS A 263 1.49 -17.36 -13.26
C LYS A 263 0.53 -17.08 -12.12
N LEU A 264 0.96 -16.33 -11.10
CA LEU A 264 0.11 -15.91 -9.99
C LEU A 264 0.11 -14.38 -9.82
N PRO A 265 -1.01 -13.79 -9.37
CA PRO A 265 -1.08 -12.37 -9.02
C PRO A 265 -0.30 -12.04 -7.75
N VAL A 266 0.03 -10.76 -7.61
CA VAL A 266 0.64 -10.20 -6.39
C VAL A 266 -0.44 -9.59 -5.48
N GLY A 267 -0.47 -10.01 -4.22
CA GLY A 267 -1.31 -9.46 -3.16
C GLY A 267 -2.72 -10.04 -3.08
N THR A 268 -3.13 -10.40 -1.87
CA THR A 268 -4.47 -10.95 -1.56
C THR A 268 -5.46 -9.84 -1.20
N ASP A 269 -6.72 -9.95 -1.67
CA ASP A 269 -7.80 -8.98 -1.40
C ASP A 269 -7.35 -7.52 -1.61
N ARG A 270 -6.87 -7.22 -2.84
CA ARG A 270 -6.28 -5.92 -3.19
C ARG A 270 -7.26 -4.77 -2.95
N ARG A 271 -6.76 -3.67 -2.38
CA ARG A 271 -7.54 -2.44 -2.11
C ARG A 271 -6.84 -1.20 -2.67
N ARG A 272 -7.63 -0.17 -2.98
CA ARG A 272 -7.12 1.17 -3.30
C ARG A 272 -7.37 2.12 -2.13
N LEU A 273 -6.33 2.82 -1.71
CA LEU A 273 -6.39 3.89 -0.72
C LEU A 273 -6.64 5.22 -1.41
N ARG A 274 -7.75 5.88 -1.10
CA ARG A 274 -8.11 7.17 -1.67
C ARG A 274 -7.34 8.30 -0.98
N ILE A 275 -6.65 9.11 -1.77
CA ILE A 275 -5.76 10.18 -1.29
C ILE A 275 -5.99 11.47 -2.09
N ALA A 276 -5.97 12.60 -1.42
CA ALA A 276 -5.82 13.92 -2.03
C ALA A 276 -4.53 14.57 -1.49
N LEU A 277 -3.71 15.13 -2.38
CA LEU A 277 -2.41 15.71 -2.02
C LEU A 277 -2.33 17.16 -2.47
N SER A 278 -2.04 18.04 -1.51
CA SER A 278 -1.84 19.47 -1.75
C SER A 278 -0.47 19.91 -1.22
N VAL A 279 0.21 20.78 -1.97
CA VAL A 279 1.48 21.39 -1.55
C VAL A 279 1.22 22.86 -1.23
N VAL A 280 1.48 23.25 0.02
CA VAL A 280 1.21 24.60 0.53
C VAL A 280 2.36 25.53 0.17
N ARG A 281 2.08 26.62 -0.55
CA ARG A 281 3.09 27.64 -0.87
C ARG A 281 3.59 28.32 0.39
N SER A 282 4.86 28.72 0.41
CA SER A 282 5.46 29.40 1.58
C SER A 282 4.78 30.74 1.90
N THR A 283 4.25 31.40 0.88
CA THR A 283 3.42 32.62 0.96
C THR A 283 2.36 32.57 -0.15
N PRO A 284 1.27 33.34 -0.07
CA PRO A 284 0.28 33.40 -1.16
C PRO A 284 0.93 33.74 -2.51
N GLY A 285 0.71 32.91 -3.52
CA GLY A 285 1.34 33.04 -4.85
C GLY A 285 2.85 32.77 -4.90
N GLY A 286 3.48 32.42 -3.77
CA GLY A 286 4.92 32.22 -3.64
C GLY A 286 5.44 30.86 -4.12
N ALA A 287 6.68 30.55 -3.74
CA ALA A 287 7.32 29.27 -4.05
C ALA A 287 6.68 28.10 -3.30
N LEU A 288 6.78 26.91 -3.88
CA LEU A 288 6.42 25.66 -3.21
C LEU A 288 7.62 25.08 -2.46
N PRO A 289 7.41 24.43 -1.29
CA PRO A 289 8.47 23.72 -0.56
C PRO A 289 9.04 22.54 -1.35
N VAL A 290 8.22 21.91 -2.21
CA VAL A 290 8.59 20.84 -3.14
C VAL A 290 7.82 21.00 -4.45
N SER A 291 8.32 20.43 -5.55
CA SER A 291 7.54 20.41 -6.79
C SER A 291 6.34 19.47 -6.66
N LEU A 292 5.24 19.77 -7.36
CA LEU A 292 4.06 18.88 -7.37
C LEU A 292 4.40 17.49 -7.91
N ALA A 293 5.32 17.42 -8.88
CA ALA A 293 5.78 16.16 -9.46
C ALA A 293 6.59 15.31 -8.48
N ASP A 294 7.41 15.93 -7.63
CA ASP A 294 8.15 15.22 -6.59
C ASP A 294 7.22 14.66 -5.52
N ALA A 295 6.25 15.48 -5.06
CA ALA A 295 5.27 15.06 -4.08
C ALA A 295 4.41 13.88 -4.61
N GLU A 296 4.02 13.93 -5.89
CA GLU A 296 3.31 12.84 -6.55
C GLU A 296 4.18 11.58 -6.71
N ARG A 297 5.46 11.73 -7.06
CA ARG A 297 6.41 10.60 -7.14
C ARG A 297 6.50 9.87 -5.80
N ARG A 298 6.55 10.62 -4.68
CA ARG A 298 6.66 10.03 -3.33
C ARG A 298 5.47 9.13 -2.98
N VAL A 299 4.26 9.48 -3.41
CA VAL A 299 3.07 8.62 -3.32
C VAL A 299 3.26 7.34 -4.14
N HIS A 300 3.63 7.47 -5.41
CA HIS A 300 3.70 6.32 -6.32
C HIS A 300 4.93 5.42 -6.11
N THR A 301 5.97 5.91 -5.45
CA THR A 301 7.16 5.11 -5.13
C THR A 301 7.05 4.60 -3.70
N TRP A 302 7.20 5.46 -2.69
CA TRP A 302 7.43 4.98 -1.33
C TRP A 302 6.16 4.52 -0.62
N LEU A 303 5.05 5.25 -0.74
CA LEU A 303 3.79 4.81 -0.15
C LEU A 303 3.34 3.49 -0.79
N ARG A 304 3.40 3.40 -2.13
CA ARG A 304 3.09 2.17 -2.87
C ARG A 304 3.94 0.97 -2.42
N ARG A 305 5.26 1.13 -2.29
CA ARG A 305 6.18 0.05 -1.87
C ARG A 305 5.87 -0.46 -0.46
N VAL A 306 5.66 0.45 0.50
CA VAL A 306 5.35 0.04 1.88
C VAL A 306 3.98 -0.65 1.94
N TYR A 307 2.95 -0.08 1.29
CA TYR A 307 1.58 -0.55 1.44
C TYR A 307 1.25 -1.79 0.59
N ALA A 308 2.11 -2.12 -0.39
CA ALA A 308 2.01 -3.38 -1.12
C ALA A 308 2.13 -4.61 -0.19
N GLN A 309 2.82 -4.50 0.95
CA GLN A 309 2.87 -5.54 2.01
C GLN A 309 1.49 -5.83 2.60
N ALA A 310 0.60 -4.82 2.65
CA ALA A 310 -0.78 -4.98 3.08
C ALA A 310 -1.76 -5.20 1.90
N ALA A 311 -1.24 -5.41 0.68
CA ALA A 311 -2.01 -5.44 -0.57
C ALA A 311 -2.93 -4.21 -0.76
N ILE A 312 -2.43 -3.03 -0.38
CA ILE A 312 -3.07 -1.72 -0.58
C ILE A 312 -2.22 -0.90 -1.56
N ALA A 313 -2.84 -0.27 -2.56
CA ALA A 313 -2.16 0.71 -3.42
C ALA A 313 -2.80 2.09 -3.34
N PRO A 314 -2.02 3.18 -3.46
CA PRO A 314 -2.57 4.53 -3.45
C PRO A 314 -3.34 4.84 -4.73
N LYS A 315 -4.40 5.64 -4.59
CA LYS A 315 -5.20 6.24 -5.68
C LYS A 315 -5.37 7.72 -5.38
N LEU A 316 -4.77 8.56 -6.22
CA LEU A 316 -4.97 10.00 -6.16
C LEU A 316 -6.37 10.33 -6.70
N MET A 317 -7.20 10.92 -5.84
CA MET A 317 -8.57 11.31 -6.14
C MET A 317 -8.65 12.62 -6.92
N ILE A 318 -7.60 13.44 -6.80
CA ILE A 318 -7.42 14.70 -7.50
C ILE A 318 -5.98 14.80 -7.99
N ALA A 319 -5.74 15.61 -9.01
CA ALA A 319 -4.38 15.99 -9.39
C ALA A 319 -3.70 16.71 -8.22
N VAL A 320 -2.41 16.43 -8.01
CA VAL A 320 -1.60 17.11 -6.98
C VAL A 320 -1.61 18.61 -7.27
N ARG A 321 -2.01 19.42 -6.28
CA ARG A 321 -2.27 20.85 -6.46
C ARG A 321 -1.44 21.72 -5.54
N ALA A 322 -1.12 22.91 -6.02
CA ALA A 322 -0.58 23.98 -5.19
C ALA A 322 -1.73 24.73 -4.51
N ILE A 323 -1.58 25.05 -3.22
CA ILE A 323 -2.55 25.84 -2.46
C ILE A 323 -1.85 26.97 -1.70
N ASP A 324 -2.57 28.07 -1.50
CA ASP A 324 -2.09 29.21 -0.71
C ASP A 324 -2.40 29.02 0.78
N PRO A 325 -1.55 29.51 1.69
CA PRO A 325 -1.84 29.49 3.11
C PRO A 325 -3.06 30.37 3.44
N PRO A 326 -4.12 29.81 4.06
CA PRO A 326 -5.33 30.55 4.40
C PRO A 326 -5.17 31.40 5.67
N GLU A 327 -5.98 32.48 5.75
CA GLU A 327 -6.07 33.40 6.89
C GLU A 327 -7.53 33.81 7.17
N ASN A 328 -8.46 32.91 6.86
CA ASN A 328 -9.90 33.16 6.79
C ASN A 328 -10.72 32.37 7.83
N LEU A 329 -10.05 31.84 8.86
CA LEU A 329 -10.70 31.12 9.96
C LEU A 329 -10.53 31.91 11.25
N VAL A 330 -11.63 32.08 11.98
CA VAL A 330 -11.67 32.58 13.36
C VAL A 330 -12.07 31.42 14.28
N SER A 331 -11.53 31.34 15.49
CA SER A 331 -11.98 30.39 16.51
C SER A 331 -12.39 31.11 17.79
N VAL A 332 -13.52 30.70 18.37
CA VAL A 332 -14.00 31.11 19.68
C VAL A 332 -13.58 30.06 20.70
N SER A 333 -12.89 30.51 21.75
CA SER A 333 -12.30 29.68 22.81
C SER A 333 -11.42 28.56 22.28
N ASP A 334 -10.49 28.87 21.37
CA ASP A 334 -9.55 27.90 20.81
C ASP A 334 -8.90 27.06 21.92
N ASP A 335 -8.80 25.75 21.69
CA ASP A 335 -8.35 24.68 22.61
C ASP A 335 -9.13 24.52 23.94
N THR A 336 -9.76 25.56 24.48
CA THR A 336 -10.34 25.54 25.83
C THR A 336 -11.84 25.22 25.86
N GLY A 337 -12.58 25.68 24.86
CA GLY A 337 -14.04 25.53 24.80
C GLY A 337 -14.81 26.23 25.93
N THR A 338 -14.17 27.14 26.65
CA THR A 338 -14.75 27.81 27.82
C THR A 338 -15.97 28.66 27.43
N PRO A 339 -17.07 28.62 28.20
CA PRO A 339 -18.22 29.52 28.02
C PRO A 339 -17.89 30.98 28.35
N ALA A 340 -18.71 31.92 27.86
CA ALA A 340 -18.54 33.34 28.13
C ALA A 340 -18.83 33.71 29.59
N VAL A 341 -18.10 34.71 30.10
CA VAL A 341 -18.43 35.35 31.38
C VAL A 341 -19.45 36.49 31.17
N GLY A 342 -19.46 37.09 29.98
CA GLY A 342 -20.34 38.20 29.61
C GLY A 342 -19.85 39.56 30.11
N ASP A 343 -18.55 39.67 30.44
CA ASP A 343 -17.91 40.88 30.97
C ASP A 343 -17.13 41.67 29.90
N GLY A 344 -17.15 41.20 28.66
CA GLY A 344 -16.43 41.82 27.55
C GLY A 344 -17.13 41.68 26.20
N THR A 345 -16.36 41.94 25.15
CA THR A 345 -16.84 42.04 23.78
C THR A 345 -15.93 41.31 22.80
N LEU A 346 -16.54 40.74 21.76
CA LEU A 346 -15.87 39.90 20.78
C LEU A 346 -16.17 40.38 19.35
N GLY A 347 -15.18 40.46 18.48
CA GLY A 347 -15.36 40.90 17.09
C GLY A 347 -14.07 40.87 16.26
N PHE A 348 -14.16 41.10 14.96
CA PHE A 348 -13.01 41.11 14.04
C PHE A 348 -13.35 41.86 12.74
N THR A 349 -12.34 42.16 11.92
CA THR A 349 -12.53 42.78 10.60
C THR A 349 -12.07 41.83 9.50
N ILE A 350 -12.90 41.66 8.47
CA ILE A 350 -12.66 40.85 7.28
C ILE A 350 -12.19 41.76 6.15
N ASN A 351 -11.19 41.31 5.38
CA ASN A 351 -10.63 42.00 4.23
C ASN A 351 -10.48 41.03 3.05
N ALA A 352 -10.74 41.51 1.83
CA ALA A 352 -10.39 40.81 0.59
C ALA A 352 -10.10 41.81 -0.53
N THR A 353 -9.18 41.47 -1.43
CA THR A 353 -8.80 42.32 -2.56
C THR A 353 -10.02 42.61 -3.44
N GLY A 354 -10.26 43.89 -3.73
CA GLY A 354 -11.38 44.32 -4.58
C GLY A 354 -12.73 44.45 -3.87
N HIS A 355 -12.79 44.18 -2.56
CA HIS A 355 -13.99 44.31 -1.74
C HIS A 355 -13.76 45.27 -0.56
N PRO A 356 -14.80 45.99 -0.09
CA PRO A 356 -14.69 46.77 1.12
C PRO A 356 -14.47 45.87 2.33
N SER A 357 -13.71 46.37 3.31
CA SER A 357 -13.56 45.71 4.61
C SER A 357 -14.90 45.63 5.33
N GLN A 358 -15.15 44.52 6.02
CA GLN A 358 -16.35 44.33 6.83
C GLN A 358 -15.97 44.12 8.30
N THR A 359 -16.42 45.02 9.17
CA THR A 359 -16.30 44.85 10.63
C THR A 359 -17.46 44.01 11.16
N ILE A 360 -17.10 42.94 11.88
CA ILE A 360 -17.99 41.97 12.49
C ILE A 360 -17.96 42.17 14.01
N GLY A 361 -19.10 42.54 14.57
CA GLY A 361 -19.20 42.95 15.97
C GLY A 361 -18.68 44.37 16.22
N PRO A 362 -18.30 44.70 17.47
CA PRO A 362 -18.26 43.80 18.62
C PRO A 362 -19.65 43.34 19.06
N ILE A 363 -19.76 42.08 19.51
CA ILE A 363 -20.91 41.58 20.27
C ILE A 363 -20.53 41.44 21.74
N THR A 364 -21.52 41.45 22.63
CA THR A 364 -21.37 41.13 24.06
C THR A 364 -22.08 39.79 24.30
N PRO A 365 -21.34 38.67 24.40
CA PRO A 365 -21.94 37.38 24.74
C PRO A 365 -22.64 37.43 26.10
N THR A 366 -23.68 36.63 26.28
CA THR A 366 -24.32 36.47 27.59
C THR A 366 -23.47 35.53 28.45
N ALA A 367 -23.46 35.76 29.77
CA ALA A 367 -22.84 34.83 30.71
C ALA A 367 -23.37 33.40 30.50
N GLY A 368 -22.47 32.45 30.27
CA GLY A 368 -22.79 31.05 29.97
C GLY A 368 -22.99 30.72 28.49
N ASP A 369 -22.94 31.69 27.57
CA ASP A 369 -22.99 31.41 26.13
C ASP A 369 -21.85 30.47 25.74
N THR A 370 -22.18 29.39 25.06
CA THR A 370 -21.19 28.43 24.55
C THR A 370 -20.40 29.04 23.39
N PRO A 371 -19.18 28.55 23.09
CA PRO A 371 -18.44 29.01 21.91
C PRO A 371 -19.24 28.90 20.61
N ALA A 372 -20.08 27.87 20.48
CA ALA A 372 -20.99 27.69 19.34
C ALA A 372 -22.00 28.84 19.20
N THR A 373 -22.60 29.26 20.32
CA THR A 373 -23.61 30.32 20.37
C THR A 373 -22.98 31.66 19.97
N THR A 374 -21.82 31.98 20.56
CA THR A 374 -21.03 33.17 20.22
C THR A 374 -20.58 33.16 18.76
N ALA A 375 -20.09 32.02 18.26
CA ALA A 375 -19.64 31.89 16.88
C ALA A 375 -20.79 32.08 15.88
N ALA A 376 -21.98 31.54 16.17
CA ALA A 376 -23.17 31.74 15.36
C ALA A 376 -23.61 33.22 15.35
N ALA A 377 -23.56 33.91 16.49
CA ALA A 377 -23.88 35.33 16.57
C ALA A 377 -22.92 36.19 15.73
N LEU A 378 -21.61 35.92 15.78
CA LEU A 378 -20.61 36.59 14.94
C LEU A 378 -20.80 36.26 13.45
N ALA A 379 -21.02 34.99 13.10
CA ALA A 379 -21.21 34.55 11.73
C ALA A 379 -22.46 35.18 11.08
N ALA A 380 -23.54 35.39 11.84
CA ALA A 380 -24.76 36.02 11.36
C ALA A 380 -24.59 37.48 10.95
N LEU A 381 -23.52 38.15 11.41
CA LEU A 381 -23.20 39.52 11.02
C LEU A 381 -22.39 39.60 9.72
N VAL A 382 -21.88 38.47 9.21
CA VAL A 382 -21.16 38.39 7.94
C VAL A 382 -22.18 38.49 6.81
N SER A 383 -21.93 39.37 5.84
CA SER A 383 -22.85 39.63 4.73
C SER A 383 -22.13 39.49 3.39
N ALA A 384 -22.92 39.36 2.32
CA ALA A 384 -22.40 39.35 0.95
C ALA A 384 -21.42 40.52 0.72
N PRO A 385 -20.28 40.28 0.01
CA PRO A 385 -19.98 39.10 -0.80
C PRO A 385 -19.40 37.91 -0.01
N TYR A 386 -19.26 38.03 1.30
CA TYR A 386 -18.74 36.97 2.16
C TYR A 386 -19.85 36.03 2.64
N SER A 387 -19.45 34.82 2.98
CA SER A 387 -20.25 33.82 3.68
C SER A 387 -19.45 33.29 4.86
N ALA A 388 -20.15 32.89 5.93
CA ALA A 388 -19.54 32.33 7.12
C ALA A 388 -20.21 31.01 7.50
N THR A 389 -19.39 30.00 7.77
CA THR A 389 -19.86 28.69 8.24
C THR A 389 -19.26 28.42 9.60
N VAL A 390 -20.12 28.09 10.56
CA VAL A 390 -19.70 27.71 11.92
C VAL A 390 -19.51 26.20 11.99
N ALA A 391 -18.41 25.76 12.59
CA ALA A 391 -18.13 24.36 12.85
C ALA A 391 -17.64 24.15 14.29
N LEU A 392 -18.21 23.18 14.98
CA LEU A 392 -17.73 22.77 16.30
C LEU A 392 -16.45 21.94 16.18
N ASN A 393 -15.57 22.10 17.16
CA ASN A 393 -14.38 21.28 17.33
C ASN A 393 -14.58 20.31 18.48
N PRO A 394 -13.81 19.21 18.52
CA PRO A 394 -13.86 18.28 19.64
C PRO A 394 -13.41 18.96 20.94
N ALA A 395 -13.92 18.49 22.07
CA ALA A 395 -13.39 18.82 23.38
C ALA A 395 -12.02 18.16 23.57
N ARG A 396 -11.18 18.77 24.41
CA ARG A 396 -9.89 18.17 24.77
C ARG A 396 -10.10 16.80 25.41
N THR A 397 -9.17 15.90 25.14
CA THR A 397 -9.23 14.55 25.72
C THR A 397 -9.08 14.54 27.25
N ASP A 398 -8.54 15.60 27.85
CA ASP A 398 -8.42 15.83 29.29
C ASP A 398 -9.44 16.85 29.85
N ALA A 399 -10.41 17.30 29.04
CA ALA A 399 -11.41 18.27 29.49
C ALA A 399 -12.24 17.70 30.65
N ILE A 400 -12.53 18.57 31.63
CA ILE A 400 -13.35 18.25 32.81
C ILE A 400 -14.83 17.99 32.46
N SER A 401 -15.28 18.48 31.31
CA SER A 401 -16.62 18.26 30.76
C SER A 401 -16.54 18.10 29.25
N ASP A 402 -17.44 17.29 28.70
CA ASP A 402 -17.58 17.06 27.26
C ASP A 402 -18.21 18.25 26.52
N ASP A 403 -18.79 19.20 27.25
CA ASP A 403 -19.40 20.42 26.70
C ASP A 403 -18.39 21.53 26.40
N LEU A 404 -17.12 21.35 26.77
CA LEU A 404 -16.03 22.32 26.54
C LEU A 404 -15.48 22.20 25.11
N GLN A 405 -16.34 22.46 24.13
CA GLN A 405 -16.02 22.44 22.71
C GLN A 405 -15.80 23.86 22.18
N SER A 406 -14.69 24.08 21.47
CA SER A 406 -14.46 25.34 20.75
C SER A 406 -15.24 25.37 19.44
N ALA A 407 -15.40 26.56 18.86
CA ALA A 407 -16.12 26.74 17.61
C ALA A 407 -15.31 27.58 16.62
N ASP A 408 -15.17 27.08 15.39
CA ASP A 408 -14.54 27.79 14.29
C ASP A 408 -15.61 28.49 13.43
N ILE A 409 -15.23 29.64 12.85
CA ILE A 409 -15.97 30.38 11.83
C ILE A 409 -15.06 30.42 10.60
N LEU A 410 -15.43 29.68 9.55
CA LEU A 410 -14.75 29.73 8.25
C LEU A 410 -15.44 30.76 7.35
N ILE A 411 -14.67 31.72 6.85
CA ILE A 411 -15.17 32.85 6.04
C ILE A 411 -14.68 32.70 4.61
N ILE A 412 -15.60 32.72 3.65
CA ILE A 412 -15.29 32.57 2.22
C ILE A 412 -15.92 33.72 1.45
N GLU A 413 -15.17 34.29 0.51
CA GLU A 413 -15.67 35.28 -0.45
C GLU A 413 -16.21 34.54 -1.70
N ALA A 414 -17.39 34.95 -2.18
CA ALA A 414 -18.14 34.25 -3.22
C ALA A 414 -17.41 34.13 -4.57
N GLY A 415 -16.55 35.09 -4.93
CA GLY A 415 -15.68 35.06 -6.11
C GLY A 415 -14.37 34.29 -5.93
N GLY A 416 -14.11 33.73 -4.73
CA GLY A 416 -12.87 33.02 -4.42
C GLY A 416 -11.70 33.94 -4.11
N ALA A 417 -11.94 35.24 -3.87
CA ALA A 417 -10.87 36.15 -3.44
C ALA A 417 -10.30 35.70 -2.10
N ARG A 418 -8.98 35.88 -1.93
CA ARG A 418 -8.31 35.58 -0.67
C ARG A 418 -8.85 36.49 0.43
N VAL A 419 -9.36 35.86 1.49
CA VAL A 419 -9.81 36.55 2.70
C VAL A 419 -8.67 36.61 3.72
N THR A 420 -8.48 37.79 4.32
CA THR A 420 -7.67 37.99 5.52
C THR A 420 -8.51 38.58 6.63
N ILE A 421 -8.13 38.31 7.87
CA ILE A 421 -8.82 38.81 9.05
C ILE A 421 -7.82 39.62 9.87
N ASP A 422 -8.21 40.80 10.33
CA ASP A 422 -7.39 41.64 11.20
C ASP A 422 -7.33 41.07 12.63
N PRO A 423 -6.40 41.53 13.48
CA PRO A 423 -6.41 41.15 14.89
C PRO A 423 -7.80 41.38 15.52
N PRO A 424 -8.37 40.36 16.19
CA PRO A 424 -9.72 40.44 16.72
C PRO A 424 -9.78 41.31 17.99
N VAL A 425 -10.96 41.85 18.27
CA VAL A 425 -11.34 42.34 19.59
C VAL A 425 -11.76 41.13 20.42
N SER A 426 -11.10 40.93 21.55
CA SER A 426 -11.30 39.77 22.41
C SER A 426 -11.03 40.14 23.86
N ASN A 427 -12.04 40.63 24.58
CA ASN A 427 -11.88 41.06 25.98
C ASN A 427 -12.94 40.51 26.94
N ASP A 428 -13.68 39.47 26.56
CA ASP A 428 -14.41 38.62 27.54
C ASP A 428 -13.39 37.77 28.30
N SER A 429 -13.54 37.63 29.62
CA SER A 429 -12.57 36.90 30.44
C SER A 429 -12.71 35.37 30.34
N GLY A 430 -13.85 34.86 29.86
CA GLY A 430 -14.10 33.44 29.64
C GLY A 430 -13.85 32.99 28.20
N GLN A 431 -14.18 33.82 27.21
CA GLN A 431 -14.04 33.50 25.78
C GLN A 431 -12.99 34.35 25.08
N SER A 432 -12.16 33.67 24.29
CA SER A 432 -11.22 34.33 23.38
C SER A 432 -11.68 34.22 21.93
N VAL A 433 -11.33 35.21 21.12
CA VAL A 433 -11.42 35.13 19.66
C VAL A 433 -10.00 35.14 19.10
N THR A 434 -9.66 34.12 18.32
CA THR A 434 -8.32 33.96 17.72
C THR A 434 -8.44 33.73 16.22
N VAL A 435 -7.48 34.26 15.44
CA VAL A 435 -7.43 34.09 13.99
C VAL A 435 -6.44 32.99 13.62
N GLY A 436 -6.89 32.03 12.80
CA GLY A 436 -6.06 30.97 12.24
C GLY A 436 -5.21 31.48 11.09
N ARG A 437 -3.97 31.93 11.38
CA ARG A 437 -3.01 32.33 10.34
C ARG A 437 -2.06 31.18 10.03
N VAL A 438 -2.24 30.55 8.87
CA VAL A 438 -1.36 29.46 8.45
C VAL A 438 0.02 30.02 8.09
N ASN A 439 1.05 29.58 8.82
CA ASN A 439 2.44 29.84 8.49
C ASN A 439 3.11 28.53 8.02
N PRO A 440 3.26 28.31 6.71
CA PRO A 440 3.86 27.08 6.16
C PRO A 440 5.34 26.91 6.50
N LEU A 441 6.00 28.00 6.91
CA LEU A 441 7.40 28.00 7.37
C LEU A 441 7.54 27.61 8.84
N SER A 442 6.45 27.52 9.60
CA SER A 442 6.46 27.04 10.98
C SER A 442 5.03 26.80 11.43
N LEU A 443 4.43 25.70 10.97
CA LEU A 443 3.06 25.38 11.33
C LEU A 443 3.07 24.66 12.69
N PRO A 444 2.46 25.24 13.75
CA PRO A 444 2.49 24.64 15.08
C PRO A 444 1.67 23.35 15.12
N ARG A 445 2.24 22.30 15.73
CA ARG A 445 1.52 21.06 16.01
C ARG A 445 0.73 21.19 17.32
N ALA A 446 -0.51 20.73 17.34
CA ALA A 446 -1.15 20.40 18.61
C ALA A 446 -0.41 19.26 19.33
N PRO A 447 -0.25 19.31 20.67
CA PRO A 447 0.19 18.14 21.41
C PRO A 447 -0.82 17.00 21.19
N PHE A 448 -0.33 15.76 21.05
CA PHE A 448 -1.21 14.64 20.71
C PHE A 448 -2.27 14.41 21.80
N ILE A 449 -1.82 14.36 23.05
CA ILE A 449 -2.69 14.56 24.21
C ILE A 449 -2.37 15.95 24.76
N PRO A 450 -3.39 16.80 25.00
CA PRO A 450 -4.81 16.46 24.94
C PRO A 450 -5.55 16.83 23.65
N SER A 451 -4.88 17.50 22.71
CA SER A 451 -5.53 18.25 21.62
C SER A 451 -5.30 17.67 20.22
N GLY A 452 -4.75 16.47 20.10
CA GLY A 452 -4.36 15.88 18.81
C GLY A 452 -5.52 15.66 17.84
N LEU A 453 -6.72 15.36 18.36
CA LEU A 453 -7.94 15.21 17.54
C LEU A 453 -8.63 16.54 17.23
N ILE A 454 -8.25 17.61 17.94
CA ILE A 454 -8.71 18.98 17.68
C ILE A 454 -7.81 19.63 16.62
N GLY A 455 -6.49 19.47 16.77
CA GLY A 455 -5.49 20.19 15.98
C GLY A 455 -5.35 21.65 16.41
N SER A 456 -4.22 22.28 16.04
CA SER A 456 -4.04 23.72 16.22
C SER A 456 -4.98 24.50 15.31
N ILE A 457 -5.30 25.75 15.66
CA ILE A 457 -6.13 26.60 14.80
C ILE A 457 -5.56 26.75 13.38
N GLN A 458 -4.24 26.71 13.20
CA GLN A 458 -3.59 26.72 11.88
C GLN A 458 -3.81 25.41 11.12
N GLN A 459 -3.79 24.25 11.79
CA GLN A 459 -4.15 22.97 11.18
C GLN A 459 -5.60 22.99 10.72
N ARG A 460 -6.53 23.41 11.58
CA ARG A 460 -7.96 23.48 11.24
C ARG A 460 -8.23 24.49 10.12
N ALA A 461 -7.55 25.65 10.12
CA ALA A 461 -7.63 26.61 9.02
C ALA A 461 -7.21 25.99 7.69
N LEU A 462 -6.14 25.20 7.67
CA LEU A 462 -5.71 24.51 6.45
C LEU A 462 -6.69 23.40 6.04
N PHE A 463 -7.04 22.50 6.97
CA PHE A 463 -7.86 21.33 6.70
C PHE A 463 -9.26 21.73 6.25
N ARG A 464 -9.94 22.66 6.96
CA ARG A 464 -11.30 23.08 6.61
C ARG A 464 -11.40 23.83 5.29
N ASN A 465 -10.36 24.56 4.87
CA ASN A 465 -10.35 25.27 3.59
C ASN A 465 -10.20 24.34 2.38
N PHE A 466 -9.48 23.24 2.58
CA PHE A 466 -9.05 22.37 1.49
C PHE A 466 -9.47 20.92 1.69
N ASP A 467 -10.42 20.68 2.60
CA ASP A 467 -11.09 19.42 2.80
C ASP A 467 -11.60 18.93 1.45
N THR A 468 -11.29 17.69 1.14
CA THR A 468 -11.83 17.06 -0.04
C THR A 468 -12.92 16.07 0.34
N GLY A 469 -12.90 15.45 1.51
CA GLY A 469 -14.05 14.74 2.06
C GLY A 469 -13.69 13.53 2.91
N ASP A 470 -14.69 12.98 3.58
CA ASP A 470 -14.55 11.97 4.63
C ASP A 470 -14.25 10.53 4.15
N ASP A 471 -14.08 10.33 2.83
CA ASP A 471 -13.87 9.02 2.21
C ASP A 471 -12.45 8.83 1.67
N ARG A 472 -11.54 9.75 2.01
CA ARG A 472 -10.15 9.80 1.57
C ARG A 472 -9.26 10.49 2.59
N ILE A 473 -7.95 10.37 2.39
CA ILE A 473 -6.96 11.05 3.23
C ILE A 473 -6.51 12.34 2.55
N ASP A 474 -6.64 13.46 3.24
CA ASP A 474 -6.12 14.75 2.82
C ASP A 474 -4.69 14.97 3.33
N LEU A 475 -3.74 15.07 2.41
CA LEU A 475 -2.33 15.25 2.70
C LEU A 475 -1.89 16.66 2.33
N TYR A 476 -1.19 17.32 3.25
CA TYR A 476 -0.67 18.67 3.05
C TYR A 476 0.84 18.72 3.26
N VAL A 477 1.56 19.10 2.21
CA VAL A 477 3.02 19.27 2.28
C VAL A 477 3.35 20.73 2.58
N ILE A 478 4.08 20.96 3.67
CA ILE A 478 4.51 22.29 4.14
C ILE A 478 6.04 22.38 4.22
N GLN A 479 6.60 23.58 4.36
CA GLN A 479 8.06 23.74 4.45
C GLN A 479 8.60 23.10 5.74
N MET A 480 7.97 23.38 6.89
CA MET A 480 8.33 22.77 8.17
C MET A 480 7.23 22.92 9.23
N THR A 481 7.18 21.95 10.13
CA THR A 481 6.42 21.99 11.39
C THR A 481 7.33 22.52 12.53
N SER A 482 6.93 22.36 13.79
CA SER A 482 7.81 22.59 14.94
C SER A 482 9.16 21.84 14.79
N PRO A 483 10.28 22.38 15.32
CA PRO A 483 11.60 21.76 15.16
C PRO A 483 11.62 20.27 15.52
N ALA A 484 12.29 19.45 14.71
CA ALA A 484 12.46 17.99 14.82
C ALA A 484 11.31 17.08 14.34
N LEU A 485 10.16 17.62 13.94
CA LEU A 485 9.06 16.80 13.41
C LEU A 485 9.12 16.67 11.88
N ARG A 486 8.72 15.50 11.37
CA ARG A 486 8.70 15.17 9.93
C ARG A 486 7.29 15.04 9.35
N GLY A 487 6.31 14.76 10.20
CA GLY A 487 4.90 14.72 9.86
C GLY A 487 4.02 14.76 11.11
N THR A 488 2.71 14.81 10.87
CA THR A 488 1.68 14.57 11.89
C THR A 488 0.39 14.17 11.21
N ALA A 489 -0.36 13.26 11.83
CA ALA A 489 -1.64 12.79 11.33
C ALA A 489 -2.79 13.06 12.31
N THR A 490 -3.99 13.20 11.76
CA THR A 490 -5.26 13.27 12.50
C THR A 490 -6.16 12.15 12.01
N PHE A 491 -6.35 11.14 12.84
CA PHE A 491 -7.23 10.00 12.58
C PHE A 491 -8.67 10.30 13.08
N SER A 492 -9.64 9.41 12.86
CA SER A 492 -11.05 9.67 13.24
C SER A 492 -11.27 9.75 14.74
N GLY A 493 -10.56 8.93 15.51
CA GLY A 493 -10.72 8.88 16.95
C GLY A 493 -12.11 8.39 17.35
N HIS A 494 -12.79 7.58 16.51
CA HIS A 494 -14.15 7.09 16.76
C HIS A 494 -14.26 6.19 18.02
N ARG A 495 -13.11 5.81 18.61
CA ARG A 495 -13.02 5.08 19.89
C ARG A 495 -13.04 5.98 21.12
N PHE A 496 -12.87 7.30 20.93
CA PHE A 496 -13.08 8.29 21.98
C PHE A 496 -14.58 8.59 22.11
N ALA A 497 -14.97 9.27 23.20
CA ALA A 497 -16.32 9.82 23.31
C ALA A 497 -16.64 10.69 22.07
N PRO A 498 -17.88 10.67 21.53
CA PRO A 498 -18.21 11.39 20.30
C PRO A 498 -17.86 12.89 20.32
N THR A 499 -17.93 13.53 21.49
CA THR A 499 -17.56 14.94 21.69
C THR A 499 -16.04 15.19 21.65
N ARG A 500 -15.23 14.14 21.73
CA ARG A 500 -13.76 14.16 21.72
C ARG A 500 -13.15 13.53 20.46
N ALA A 501 -13.95 12.85 19.64
CA ALA A 501 -13.54 12.27 18.36
C ALA A 501 -13.32 13.38 17.32
N ALA A 502 -12.42 13.16 16.36
CA ALA A 502 -12.18 14.12 15.30
C ALA A 502 -13.43 14.23 14.39
N VAL A 503 -13.70 15.46 13.94
CA VAL A 503 -14.88 15.78 13.11
C VAL A 503 -14.55 15.78 11.63
N SER A 504 -15.58 15.79 10.78
CA SER A 504 -15.42 16.01 9.33
C SER A 504 -14.64 17.30 9.06
N GLN A 505 -13.92 17.36 7.93
CA GLN A 505 -12.98 18.43 7.56
C GLN A 505 -11.71 18.54 8.42
N ILE A 506 -11.52 17.64 9.38
CA ILE A 506 -10.33 17.56 10.24
C ILE A 506 -9.77 16.14 10.24
N LYS A 507 -10.64 15.14 10.48
CA LYS A 507 -10.23 13.73 10.48
C LYS A 507 -9.67 13.33 9.11
N TYR A 508 -8.85 12.28 9.13
CA TYR A 508 -8.19 11.73 7.94
C TYR A 508 -7.30 12.76 7.23
N SER A 509 -6.67 13.66 7.99
CA SER A 509 -5.75 14.66 7.46
C SER A 509 -4.33 14.45 8.00
N ALA A 510 -3.31 14.70 7.17
CA ALA A 510 -1.91 14.68 7.60
C ALA A 510 -1.10 15.86 7.05
N LEU A 511 -0.15 16.32 7.86
CA LEU A 511 0.89 17.27 7.46
C LEU A 511 2.20 16.54 7.24
N LEU A 512 2.90 16.89 6.16
CA LEU A 512 4.20 16.34 5.81
C LEU A 512 5.20 17.49 5.61
N VAL A 513 6.41 17.35 6.13
CA VAL A 513 7.48 18.33 5.92
C VAL A 513 8.11 18.13 4.54
N GLY A 514 8.44 19.23 3.85
CA GLY A 514 8.88 19.22 2.46
C GLY A 514 10.06 18.29 2.18
N ASN A 515 11.04 18.20 3.06
CA ASN A 515 12.20 17.30 2.91
C ASN A 515 11.86 15.79 2.98
N THR A 516 10.63 15.43 3.34
CA THR A 516 10.11 14.06 3.31
C THR A 516 9.38 13.76 1.99
N MET A 517 9.05 14.81 1.25
CA MET A 517 8.27 14.78 0.01
C MET A 517 9.05 15.32 -1.20
N ASP A 518 10.37 15.51 -1.05
CA ASP A 518 11.25 16.12 -2.05
C ASP A 518 11.70 15.14 -3.15
N SER A 519 12.62 15.57 -4.02
CA SER A 519 13.16 14.78 -5.13
C SER A 519 14.14 13.67 -4.74
N THR A 520 14.56 13.61 -3.46
CA THR A 520 15.51 12.60 -2.97
C THR A 520 14.81 11.30 -2.61
N ASP A 521 15.56 10.32 -2.11
CA ASP A 521 15.05 9.10 -1.48
C ASP A 521 15.29 9.09 0.05
N ASN A 522 15.65 10.25 0.62
CA ASN A 522 15.74 10.42 2.07
C ASN A 522 14.34 10.42 2.70
N ASN A 523 14.25 10.03 3.97
CA ASN A 523 13.00 9.92 4.75
C ASN A 523 11.88 9.18 3.99
N PRO A 524 12.15 8.01 3.39
CA PRO A 524 11.24 7.39 2.43
C PRO A 524 9.89 7.02 3.03
N VAL A 525 9.83 6.71 4.32
CA VAL A 525 8.67 6.08 4.96
C VAL A 525 7.80 7.02 5.79
N VAL A 526 8.14 8.32 5.90
CA VAL A 526 7.34 9.28 6.69
C VAL A 526 5.90 9.34 6.22
N LEU A 527 5.67 9.46 4.90
CA LEU A 527 4.32 9.49 4.35
C LEU A 527 3.51 8.23 4.72
N ALA A 528 4.14 7.06 4.58
CA ALA A 528 3.54 5.78 4.93
C ALA A 528 3.20 5.69 6.43
N HIS A 529 4.08 6.20 7.29
CA HIS A 529 3.91 6.28 8.74
C HIS A 529 2.71 7.14 9.15
N GLU A 530 2.61 8.36 8.64
CA GLU A 530 1.50 9.25 8.98
C GLU A 530 0.14 8.69 8.52
N ILE A 531 0.11 8.07 7.34
CA ILE A 531 -1.10 7.36 6.87
C ILE A 531 -1.39 6.12 7.74
N GLY A 532 -0.36 5.50 8.32
CA GLY A 532 -0.50 4.35 9.22
C GLY A 532 -1.26 4.71 10.49
N HIS A 533 -1.04 5.89 11.05
CA HIS A 533 -1.85 6.42 12.15
C HIS A 533 -3.33 6.52 11.79
N ILE A 534 -3.62 6.96 10.56
CA ILE A 534 -4.98 7.15 10.05
C ILE A 534 -5.67 5.83 9.79
N LEU A 535 -5.06 4.92 9.01
CA LEU A 535 -5.70 3.65 8.67
C LEU A 535 -5.74 2.69 9.86
N GLY A 536 -4.74 2.71 10.73
CA GLY A 536 -4.67 1.82 11.88
C GLY A 536 -5.49 2.30 13.08
N GLU A 537 -5.80 3.60 13.18
CA GLU A 537 -6.35 4.23 14.39
C GLU A 537 -5.49 3.90 15.61
N VAL A 538 -4.17 4.09 15.46
CA VAL A 538 -3.13 3.69 16.42
C VAL A 538 -2.07 4.78 16.56
N LEU A 539 -1.40 4.80 17.70
CA LEU A 539 -0.18 5.58 17.91
C LEU A 539 1.06 4.74 17.59
N HIS A 540 2.19 5.13 18.15
CA HIS A 540 3.40 4.34 18.01
C HIS A 540 3.30 3.01 18.75
N ALA A 541 3.91 1.98 18.17
CA ALA A 541 4.33 0.78 18.88
C ALA A 541 5.47 1.14 19.86
N PRO A 542 5.61 0.46 21.01
CA PRO A 542 6.73 0.69 21.92
C PRO A 542 8.07 0.42 21.22
N ALA A 543 9.13 1.07 21.68
CA ALA A 543 10.48 0.67 21.32
C ALA A 543 10.73 -0.77 21.83
N ALA A 544 10.81 -1.75 20.93
CA ALA A 544 11.21 -3.11 21.26
C ALA A 544 12.74 -3.23 21.20
N ALA A 545 13.34 -4.13 21.98
CA ALA A 545 14.79 -4.30 21.99
C ALA A 545 15.29 -4.90 20.66
N PRO A 546 16.46 -4.50 20.11
CA PRO A 546 16.99 -5.06 18.87
C PRO A 546 17.12 -6.59 18.89
N PRO A 547 16.84 -7.29 17.77
CA PRO A 547 16.70 -6.78 16.40
C PRO A 547 15.25 -6.42 15.97
N ASP A 548 14.35 -6.15 16.91
CA ASP A 548 12.90 -6.04 16.71
C ASP A 548 12.40 -4.68 16.12
N GLU A 549 13.30 -3.85 15.57
CA GLU A 549 13.12 -2.40 15.23
C GLU A 549 12.82 -2.09 13.74
N VAL A 550 11.99 -2.89 13.08
CA VAL A 550 11.71 -2.68 11.63
C VAL A 550 10.27 -2.30 11.30
N SER A 551 9.44 -2.12 12.34
CA SER A 551 8.06 -1.69 12.18
C SER A 551 8.00 -0.23 11.77
N PHE A 552 7.25 0.07 10.70
CA PHE A 552 7.11 1.45 10.25
C PHE A 552 6.38 2.35 11.25
N MET A 553 5.79 1.81 12.34
CA MET A 553 5.05 2.55 13.38
C MET A 553 5.79 2.63 14.73
N GLU A 554 7.11 2.46 14.75
CA GLU A 554 7.91 2.46 15.98
C GLU A 554 7.95 3.82 16.71
N GLN A 555 8.10 3.78 18.04
CA GLN A 555 8.24 4.96 18.90
C GLN A 555 9.44 5.85 18.57
N GLY A 556 10.54 5.29 18.08
CA GLY A 556 11.71 6.04 17.60
C GLY A 556 11.41 6.96 16.40
N GLY A 557 10.24 6.79 15.79
CA GLY A 557 9.85 7.45 14.56
C GLY A 557 10.44 6.74 13.34
N THR A 558 10.54 7.45 12.23
CA THR A 558 10.99 6.87 10.97
C THR A 558 12.50 6.96 10.74
N ASP A 559 13.08 6.02 10.02
CA ASP A 559 14.48 6.11 9.60
C ASP A 559 14.66 7.11 8.47
N PHE A 560 15.85 7.71 8.45
CA PHE A 560 16.23 8.67 7.41
C PHE A 560 16.59 8.00 6.09
N SER A 561 16.96 6.72 6.09
CA SER A 561 17.42 5.97 4.91
C SER A 561 16.54 4.76 4.58
N ASN A 562 16.55 4.36 3.31
CA ASN A 562 16.07 3.04 2.89
C ASN A 562 17.17 2.01 3.18
N SER A 563 17.06 1.26 4.27
CA SER A 563 17.98 0.15 4.56
C SER A 563 17.19 -1.12 4.82
N VAL A 564 17.83 -2.28 4.76
CA VAL A 564 17.15 -3.59 4.94
C VAL A 564 16.46 -3.68 6.30
N ASN A 565 17.10 -3.11 7.33
CA ASN A 565 16.65 -3.09 8.71
C ASN A 565 16.00 -1.76 9.10
N CYS A 566 15.55 -0.95 8.14
CA CYS A 566 14.84 0.28 8.49
C CYS A 566 13.36 0.02 8.79
N CYS A 567 12.71 0.99 9.42
CA CYS A 567 11.29 0.98 9.78
C CYS A 567 10.33 1.06 8.56
N LYS A 568 10.39 0.08 7.66
CA LYS A 568 9.56 0.01 6.45
C LYS A 568 8.63 -1.20 6.40
N ARG A 569 8.56 -1.99 7.47
CA ARG A 569 7.74 -3.21 7.53
C ARG A 569 6.40 -2.96 8.19
N ILE A 570 5.34 -3.45 7.56
CA ILE A 570 4.02 -3.56 8.20
C ILE A 570 4.00 -4.93 8.88
N ARG A 571 4.42 -4.97 10.14
CA ARG A 571 4.56 -6.23 10.89
C ARG A 571 3.29 -7.08 10.83
N ASP A 572 3.46 -8.34 10.45
CA ASP A 572 2.43 -9.37 10.64
C ASP A 572 2.44 -9.85 12.08
N GLY A 573 1.25 -10.07 12.63
CA GLY A 573 1.08 -10.48 14.03
C GLY A 573 0.80 -9.32 14.97
N ALA A 574 0.41 -9.67 16.19
CA ALA A 574 -0.10 -8.70 17.16
C ALA A 574 1.05 -7.90 17.79
N VAL A 575 0.96 -6.57 17.70
CA VAL A 575 1.90 -5.61 18.31
C VAL A 575 1.12 -4.69 19.24
N ALA A 576 1.67 -4.40 20.41
CA ALA A 576 1.11 -3.42 21.32
C ALA A 576 1.22 -2.01 20.72
N TYR A 577 0.11 -1.27 20.67
CA TYR A 577 0.10 0.14 20.29
C TYR A 577 -0.38 1.01 21.44
N GLY A 578 0.22 2.19 21.61
CA GLY A 578 -0.14 3.13 22.67
C GLY A 578 -1.44 3.91 22.41
N GLY A 579 -1.91 4.65 23.44
CA GLY A 579 -3.03 5.60 23.37
C GLY A 579 -4.35 5.10 23.98
N ALA A 580 -5.39 5.94 23.95
CA ALA A 580 -6.71 5.58 24.49
C ALA A 580 -7.46 4.51 23.66
N ALA A 581 -6.99 4.26 22.43
CA ALA A 581 -7.40 3.15 21.57
C ALA A 581 -6.38 1.99 21.58
N GLY A 582 -5.42 2.01 22.51
CA GLY A 582 -4.30 1.07 22.57
C GLY A 582 -4.73 -0.38 22.78
N GLY A 583 -3.86 -1.29 22.36
CA GLY A 583 -4.09 -2.72 22.39
C GLY A 583 -3.12 -3.47 21.48
N ASP A 584 -3.21 -4.80 21.51
CA ASP A 584 -2.41 -5.68 20.67
C ASP A 584 -3.13 -5.90 19.34
N PHE A 585 -2.54 -5.41 18.24
CA PHE A 585 -3.17 -5.44 16.93
C PHE A 585 -2.23 -5.99 15.86
N ASN A 586 -2.77 -6.81 14.95
CA ASN A 586 -2.14 -7.04 13.66
C ASN A 586 -2.42 -5.84 12.77
N MET A 587 -1.36 -5.12 12.36
CA MET A 587 -1.51 -3.85 11.65
C MET A 587 -2.18 -3.99 10.28
N ILE A 588 -1.90 -5.06 9.53
CA ILE A 588 -2.54 -5.30 8.22
C ILE A 588 -4.05 -5.44 8.39
N ASN A 589 -4.48 -6.26 9.35
CA ASN A 589 -5.91 -6.43 9.65
C ASN A 589 -6.54 -5.14 10.17
N ARG A 590 -5.80 -4.41 11.02
CA ARG A 590 -6.24 -3.16 11.60
C ARG A 590 -6.50 -2.10 10.54
N MET A 591 -5.55 -1.89 9.63
CA MET A 591 -5.66 -0.96 8.51
C MET A 591 -6.88 -1.24 7.64
N ARG A 592 -7.22 -2.52 7.43
CA ARG A 592 -8.38 -2.92 6.63
C ARG A 592 -9.70 -2.69 7.35
N LEU A 593 -9.75 -2.94 8.65
CA LEU A 593 -10.96 -2.76 9.47
C LEU A 593 -11.25 -1.29 9.71
N GLU A 594 -10.28 -0.54 10.23
CA GLU A 594 -10.46 0.84 10.65
C GLU A 594 -10.39 1.81 9.46
N GLY A 595 -9.51 1.51 8.49
CA GLY A 595 -9.40 2.25 7.24
C GLY A 595 -10.50 1.94 6.21
N ALA A 596 -11.47 1.07 6.51
CA ALA A 596 -12.51 0.67 5.56
C ALA A 596 -13.22 1.86 4.86
N PRO A 597 -13.55 2.98 5.54
CA PRO A 597 -14.15 4.15 4.88
C PRO A 597 -13.26 4.83 3.83
N LEU A 598 -11.95 4.58 3.87
CA LEU A 598 -10.91 5.19 3.02
C LEU A 598 -10.45 4.27 1.89
N LEU A 599 -10.73 2.97 2.03
CA LEU A 599 -10.38 1.93 1.07
C LEU A 599 -11.54 1.68 0.11
N GLU A 600 -11.21 1.35 -1.14
CA GLU A 600 -12.17 0.80 -2.12
C GLU A 600 -11.63 -0.53 -2.68
N PRO A 601 -12.50 -1.40 -3.23
CA PRO A 601 -12.07 -2.57 -4.00
C PRO A 601 -11.17 -2.19 -5.20
N TRP A 602 -10.30 -3.12 -5.61
CA TRP A 602 -9.32 -2.93 -6.69
C TRP A 602 -9.92 -2.56 -8.05
#